data_AF-A0A383AXQ3-F1
#
_entry.id   AF-A0A383AXQ3-F1
#
_cell.length_a   1.000
_cell.length_b   1.000
_cell.length_c   1.000
_cell.angle_alpha   90.00
_cell.angle_beta   90.00
_cell.angle_gamma   90.00
#
_symmetry.space_group_name_H-M   'P 1'
#
loop_
_entity.id
_entity.type
_entity.pdbx_description
1 polymer ?
#
loop_
_entity_poly.entity_id
_entity_poly.type
_entity_poly.pdbx_seq_one_letter_code
_entity_poly.pdbx_strand_id
1 'polypeptide(L)'
;MKTRTLLLILRPWYRTITKWVAVLILTCMSSTGAQTFEARSDTQSLSPKHHLPDGSFRNNHRPAINKPVSDLLKWWWNRKRSGPVSFTLENNDPQFLRENKSDPTITWIGHATLLIQYDGLNILTDPHFTERASPFRFIGPRRFTPPGLALTDLP
;
A
#
# COMPACT_ATOMS: atom_id res chain seq x y z
N MET A 1 -48.65 -32.07 -45.56
CA MET A 1 -48.98 -31.75 -44.16
C MET A 1 -47.68 -31.74 -43.35
N LYS A 2 -47.41 -30.61 -42.66
CA LYS A 2 -46.61 -30.44 -41.42
C LYS A 2 -45.12 -30.86 -41.43
N THR A 3 -44.12 -30.06 -41.05
CA THR A 3 -44.09 -28.74 -40.39
C THR A 3 -42.68 -28.15 -40.51
N ARG A 4 -42.53 -27.02 -41.20
CA ARG A 4 -41.39 -26.10 -41.12
C ARG A 4 -41.69 -25.08 -40.02
N THR A 5 -41.32 -25.34 -38.77
CA THR A 5 -41.54 -24.35 -37.69
C THR A 5 -40.53 -24.52 -36.55
N LEU A 6 -39.29 -24.05 -36.69
CA LEU A 6 -38.33 -23.98 -35.57
C LEU A 6 -37.30 -22.84 -35.73
N LEU A 7 -37.69 -21.70 -36.30
CA LEU A 7 -36.78 -20.56 -36.52
C LEU A 7 -37.40 -19.18 -36.22
N LEU A 8 -38.36 -19.09 -35.30
CA LEU A 8 -39.05 -17.82 -34.99
C LEU A 8 -39.35 -17.59 -33.49
N ILE A 9 -38.44 -17.90 -32.55
CA ILE A 9 -38.67 -17.57 -31.12
C ILE A 9 -37.45 -16.95 -30.40
N LEU A 10 -36.41 -16.47 -31.10
CA LEU A 10 -35.23 -15.86 -30.41
C LEU A 10 -34.78 -14.51 -30.97
N ARG A 11 -35.71 -13.69 -31.49
CA ARG A 11 -35.41 -12.36 -32.03
C ARG A 11 -36.01 -11.11 -31.33
N PRO A 12 -36.92 -11.17 -30.34
CA PRO A 12 -37.38 -9.93 -29.69
C PRO A 12 -36.51 -9.47 -28.50
N TRP A 13 -35.72 -10.35 -27.87
CA TRP A 13 -35.16 -10.09 -26.55
C TRP A 13 -33.79 -9.39 -26.52
N TYR A 14 -33.16 -9.18 -27.67
CA TYR A 14 -31.83 -8.54 -27.75
C TYR A 14 -31.89 -7.01 -27.96
N ARG A 15 -33.02 -6.48 -28.49
CA ARG A 15 -33.17 -5.06 -28.83
C ARG A 15 -33.68 -4.17 -27.68
N THR A 16 -34.10 -4.77 -26.57
CA THR A 16 -34.57 -4.06 -25.37
C THR A 16 -33.49 -3.91 -24.30
N ILE A 17 -32.57 -4.88 -24.15
CA ILE A 17 -31.51 -4.83 -23.13
C ILE A 17 -30.46 -3.74 -23.45
N THR A 18 -30.16 -3.51 -24.72
CA THR A 18 -29.17 -2.49 -25.15
C THR A 18 -29.65 -1.06 -24.96
N LYS A 19 -30.96 -0.80 -24.89
CA LYS A 19 -31.51 0.56 -24.70
C LYS A 19 -31.53 1.02 -23.23
N TRP A 20 -31.57 0.10 -22.27
CA TRP A 20 -31.59 0.44 -20.84
C TRP A 20 -30.19 0.58 -20.23
N VAL A 21 -29.18 -0.10 -20.78
CA VAL A 21 -27.77 0.05 -20.34
C VAL A 21 -27.20 1.43 -20.71
N ALA A 22 -27.63 2.03 -21.83
CA ALA A 22 -27.18 3.35 -22.25
C ALA A 22 -27.77 4.52 -21.42
N VAL A 23 -28.97 4.35 -20.85
CA VAL A 23 -29.64 5.40 -20.03
C VAL A 23 -29.05 5.45 -18.62
N LEU A 24 -28.55 4.33 -18.09
CA LEU A 24 -27.95 4.26 -16.75
C LEU A 24 -26.50 4.78 -16.69
N ILE A 25 -25.81 4.88 -17.83
CA ILE A 25 -24.43 5.41 -17.90
C ILE A 25 -24.42 6.95 -18.04
N LEU A 26 -25.53 7.59 -18.43
CA LEU A 26 -25.56 9.02 -18.75
C LEU A 26 -26.12 9.94 -17.64
N THR A 27 -26.60 9.41 -16.52
CA THR A 27 -27.24 10.19 -15.43
C THR A 27 -26.44 10.28 -14.12
N CYS A 28 -25.12 10.10 -14.15
CA CYS A 28 -24.27 10.33 -12.97
C CYS A 28 -23.48 11.65 -13.02
N MET A 29 -23.75 12.50 -14.01
CA MET A 29 -23.00 13.76 -14.25
C MET A 29 -23.86 15.00 -14.06
N SER A 30 -24.55 15.14 -12.92
CA SER A 30 -25.08 16.43 -12.50
C SER A 30 -25.71 16.34 -11.12
N SER A 31 -24.90 16.54 -10.06
CA SER A 31 -25.23 17.34 -8.87
C SER A 31 -24.42 16.92 -7.63
N THR A 32 -23.14 17.30 -7.57
CA THR A 32 -22.49 17.55 -6.27
C THR A 32 -21.57 18.76 -6.44
N GLY A 33 -22.16 19.95 -6.34
CA GLY A 33 -21.40 21.17 -6.10
C GLY A 33 -20.91 21.15 -4.65
N ALA A 34 -19.79 20.48 -4.40
CA ALA A 34 -19.02 20.71 -3.19
C ALA A 34 -18.23 22.00 -3.41
N GLN A 35 -18.62 23.08 -2.73
CA GLN A 35 -17.81 24.29 -2.65
C GLN A 35 -16.51 23.91 -1.93
N THR A 36 -15.46 23.64 -2.70
CA THR A 36 -14.10 23.56 -2.17
C THR A 36 -13.68 24.97 -1.79
N PHE A 37 -13.55 25.21 -0.49
CA PHE A 37 -12.82 26.35 0.02
C PHE A 37 -11.40 26.28 -0.56
N GLU A 38 -11.09 27.08 -1.58
CA GLU A 38 -9.72 27.26 -2.02
C GLU A 38 -8.97 27.95 -0.88
N ALA A 39 -8.30 27.13 -0.05
CA ALA A 39 -7.23 27.62 0.77
C ALA A 39 -6.17 28.15 -0.19
N ARG A 40 -6.20 29.46 -0.41
CA ARG A 40 -5.18 30.22 -1.13
C ARG A 40 -3.87 30.06 -0.38
N SER A 41 -3.10 29.02 -0.71
CA SER A 41 -1.70 28.97 -0.34
C SER A 41 -0.97 29.94 -1.26
N ASP A 42 -0.83 31.20 -0.83
CA ASP A 42 0.08 32.19 -1.43
C ASP A 42 1.55 31.79 -1.13
N THR A 43 1.90 30.55 -1.43
CA THR A 43 3.28 30.16 -1.66
C THR A 43 3.36 29.93 -3.15
N GLN A 44 3.87 30.91 -3.90
CA GLN A 44 4.41 30.66 -5.23
C GLN A 44 5.66 29.79 -5.03
N SER A 45 5.43 28.53 -4.63
CA SER A 45 6.47 27.60 -4.23
C SER A 45 7.17 27.20 -5.52
N LEU A 46 8.39 27.67 -5.70
CA LEU A 46 9.29 27.05 -6.66
C LEU A 46 9.28 25.56 -6.32
N SER A 47 8.71 24.74 -7.21
CA SER A 47 8.63 23.31 -6.97
C SER A 47 10.06 22.80 -6.71
N PRO A 48 10.30 21.97 -5.69
CA PRO A 48 11.62 21.42 -5.45
C PRO A 48 12.20 20.81 -6.72
N LYS A 49 13.52 20.85 -6.93
CA LYS A 49 14.19 20.38 -8.18
C LYS A 49 13.83 18.94 -8.60
N HIS A 50 13.35 18.12 -7.66
CA HIS A 50 12.92 16.75 -7.89
C HIS A 50 11.47 16.64 -8.38
N HIS A 51 10.70 17.73 -8.42
CA HIS A 51 9.39 17.82 -9.07
C HIS A 51 9.58 18.41 -10.45
N LEU A 52 9.27 17.63 -11.48
CA LEU A 52 9.39 18.03 -12.87
C LEU A 52 8.12 18.77 -13.33
N PRO A 53 8.20 19.64 -14.36
CA PRO A 53 7.06 20.42 -14.83
C PRO A 53 5.86 19.60 -15.32
N ASP A 54 6.07 18.33 -15.65
CA ASP A 54 5.03 17.38 -16.05
C ASP A 54 4.33 16.70 -14.86
N GLY A 55 4.67 17.09 -13.62
CA GLY A 55 4.14 16.53 -12.38
C GLY A 55 4.85 15.25 -11.92
N SER A 56 5.86 14.77 -12.65
CA SER A 56 6.63 13.58 -12.28
C SER A 56 7.72 13.89 -11.24
N PHE A 57 8.23 12.85 -10.57
CA PHE A 57 9.28 12.95 -9.55
C PHE A 57 10.58 12.32 -10.05
N ARG A 58 11.72 13.00 -9.83
CA ARG A 58 13.06 12.46 -10.08
C ARG A 58 13.99 12.71 -8.90
N ASN A 59 14.62 11.66 -8.37
CA ASN A 59 15.60 11.80 -7.29
C ASN A 59 16.80 12.67 -7.75
N ASN A 60 17.17 13.66 -6.94
CA ASN A 60 18.26 14.61 -7.25
C ASN A 60 19.67 14.00 -7.09
N HIS A 61 19.83 13.02 -6.20
CA HIS A 61 21.16 12.57 -5.74
C HIS A 61 21.60 11.25 -6.37
N ARG A 62 20.74 10.60 -7.15
CA ARG A 62 21.05 9.34 -7.83
C ARG A 62 20.57 9.39 -9.27
N PRO A 63 21.33 8.83 -10.22
CA PRO A 63 20.85 8.72 -11.59
C PRO A 63 19.56 7.88 -11.61
N ALA A 64 18.69 8.18 -12.58
CA ALA A 64 17.48 7.40 -12.79
C ALA A 64 17.83 5.93 -13.06
N ILE A 65 17.13 5.01 -12.40
CA ILE A 65 17.27 3.58 -12.68
C ILE A 65 16.56 3.31 -14.01
N ASN A 66 17.34 3.13 -15.08
CA ASN A 66 16.86 2.85 -16.43
C ASN A 66 16.83 1.35 -16.76
N LYS A 67 16.78 0.48 -15.74
CA LYS A 67 16.74 -0.97 -15.94
C LYS A 67 15.36 -1.41 -16.43
N PRO A 68 15.27 -2.31 -17.43
CA PRO A 68 14.00 -2.85 -17.86
C PRO A 68 13.37 -3.73 -16.77
N VAL A 69 12.04 -3.84 -16.80
CA VAL A 69 11.29 -4.72 -15.88
C VAL A 69 11.75 -6.19 -16.00
N SER A 70 12.27 -6.60 -17.16
CA SER A 70 12.87 -7.93 -17.36
C SER A 70 14.02 -8.20 -16.40
N ASP A 71 14.82 -7.19 -16.04
CA ASP A 71 15.92 -7.37 -15.09
C ASP A 71 15.39 -7.59 -13.67
N LEU A 72 14.31 -6.90 -13.31
CA LEU A 72 13.62 -7.11 -12.03
C LEU A 72 13.04 -8.53 -11.96
N LEU A 73 12.38 -9.00 -13.02
CA LEU A 73 11.82 -10.35 -13.10
C LEU A 73 12.93 -11.41 -13.09
N LYS A 74 14.01 -11.19 -13.85
CA LYS A 74 15.19 -12.07 -13.86
C LYS A 74 15.81 -12.16 -12.47
N TRP A 75 15.98 -11.04 -11.76
CA TRP A 75 16.45 -11.04 -10.39
C TRP A 75 15.49 -11.80 -9.47
N TRP A 76 14.18 -11.56 -9.59
CA TRP A 76 13.17 -12.20 -8.75
C TRP A 76 13.09 -13.72 -8.96
N TRP A 77 13.37 -14.20 -10.17
CA TRP A 77 13.44 -15.63 -10.47
C TRP A 77 14.73 -16.27 -9.96
N ASN A 78 15.86 -15.57 -10.08
CA ASN A 78 17.18 -16.11 -9.75
C ASN A 78 17.64 -15.83 -8.31
N ARG A 79 16.91 -15.02 -7.53
CA ARG A 79 17.29 -14.70 -6.14
C ARG A 79 17.32 -15.95 -5.28
N LYS A 80 18.42 -16.15 -4.56
CA LYS A 80 18.47 -17.12 -3.47
C LYS A 80 17.57 -16.63 -2.34
N ARG A 81 16.62 -17.46 -1.92
CA ARG A 81 15.81 -17.19 -0.72
C ARG A 81 16.52 -17.79 0.48
N SER A 82 16.87 -16.96 1.45
CA SER A 82 17.28 -17.41 2.77
C SER A 82 16.07 -18.04 3.49
N GLY A 83 16.31 -19.16 4.15
CA GLY A 83 15.31 -19.79 5.02
C GLY A 83 15.18 -19.05 6.36
N PRO A 84 14.18 -19.43 7.17
CA PRO A 84 14.05 -18.92 8.53
C PRO A 84 15.28 -19.32 9.35
N VAL A 85 15.76 -18.40 10.18
CA VAL A 85 16.79 -18.65 11.19
C VAL A 85 16.09 -18.83 12.53
N SER A 86 16.44 -19.88 13.26
CA SER A 86 15.94 -20.09 14.62
C SER A 86 16.78 -19.29 15.61
N PHE A 87 16.11 -18.53 16.46
CA PHE A 87 16.70 -17.84 17.61
C PHE A 87 15.64 -17.73 18.69
N THR A 88 16.05 -17.61 19.94
CA THR A 88 15.12 -17.36 21.05
C THR A 88 14.53 -15.97 20.90
N LEU A 89 13.21 -15.90 20.76
CA LEU A 89 12.48 -14.64 20.77
C LEU A 89 12.14 -14.31 22.22
N GLU A 90 12.81 -13.30 22.78
CA GLU A 90 12.49 -12.81 24.12
C GLU A 90 11.16 -12.06 24.12
N ASN A 91 10.40 -12.22 25.20
CA ASN A 91 9.17 -11.45 25.40
C ASN A 91 9.53 -10.10 26.01
N ASN A 92 9.13 -9.02 25.34
CA ASN A 92 9.24 -7.68 25.90
C ASN A 92 8.21 -7.49 27.02
N ASP A 93 8.52 -6.64 27.99
CA ASP A 93 7.57 -6.18 29.02
C ASP A 93 6.84 -4.91 28.53
N PRO A 94 5.57 -5.00 28.10
CA PRO A 94 4.85 -3.85 27.58
C PRO A 94 4.53 -2.81 28.66
N GLN A 95 4.40 -3.23 29.93
CA GLN A 95 4.12 -2.30 31.02
C GLN A 95 5.33 -1.41 31.27
N PHE A 96 6.52 -2.01 31.39
CA PHE A 96 7.77 -1.27 31.49
C PHE A 96 7.94 -0.28 30.34
N LEU A 97 7.73 -0.71 29.09
CA LEU A 97 7.90 0.16 27.92
C LEU A 97 6.90 1.34 27.92
N ARG A 98 5.66 1.14 28.38
CA ARG A 98 4.65 2.22 28.50
C ARG A 98 4.99 3.24 29.57
N GLU A 99 5.48 2.75 30.71
CA GLU A 99 5.79 3.56 31.89
C GLU A 99 7.17 4.22 31.80
N ASN A 100 8.09 3.68 30.99
CA ASN A 100 9.43 4.21 30.84
C ASN A 100 9.39 5.65 30.26
N LYS A 101 9.95 6.59 31.03
CA LYS A 101 10.14 8.00 30.64
C LYS A 101 11.58 8.48 30.81
N SER A 102 12.43 7.75 31.54
CA SER A 102 13.77 8.18 31.92
C SER A 102 14.87 7.33 31.31
N ASP A 103 14.63 6.02 31.15
CA ASP A 103 15.69 5.07 30.88
C ASP A 103 15.90 4.97 29.36
N PRO A 104 17.12 5.20 28.85
CA PRO A 104 17.44 4.98 27.45
C PRO A 104 17.29 3.50 27.09
N THR A 105 16.33 3.17 26.23
CA THR A 105 16.09 1.79 25.79
C THR A 105 15.98 1.68 24.27
N ILE A 106 16.40 0.53 23.76
CA ILE A 106 16.21 0.16 22.35
C ILE A 106 15.60 -1.24 22.33
N THR A 107 14.37 -1.33 21.83
CA THR A 107 13.66 -2.60 21.65
C THR A 107 13.58 -2.92 20.16
N TRP A 108 14.11 -4.07 19.77
CA TRP A 108 13.99 -4.57 18.41
C TRP A 108 12.65 -5.27 18.21
N ILE A 109 11.79 -4.68 17.37
CA ILE A 109 10.48 -5.23 17.04
C ILE A 109 10.57 -6.19 15.85
N GLY A 110 11.50 -5.95 14.93
CA GLY A 110 11.77 -6.83 13.79
C GLY A 110 12.15 -6.06 12.53
N HIS A 111 12.89 -6.71 11.63
CA HIS A 111 13.43 -6.07 10.42
C HIS A 111 14.20 -4.78 10.77
N ALA A 112 13.78 -3.63 10.22
CA ALA A 112 14.31 -2.30 10.50
C ALA A 112 13.45 -1.51 11.51
N THR A 113 12.47 -2.15 12.16
CA THR A 113 11.61 -1.54 13.17
C THR A 113 12.24 -1.63 14.55
N LEU A 114 12.60 -0.47 15.11
CA LEU A 114 13.13 -0.27 16.44
C LEU A 114 12.20 0.69 17.19
N LEU A 115 11.87 0.36 18.44
CA LEU A 115 11.35 1.32 19.40
C LEU A 115 12.54 1.84 20.21
N ILE A 116 12.80 3.14 20.11
CA ILE A 116 13.86 3.83 20.83
C ILE A 116 13.18 4.74 21.83
N GLN A 117 13.48 4.55 23.13
CA GLN A 117 13.03 5.44 24.18
C GLN A 117 14.22 6.22 24.71
N TYR A 118 14.12 7.55 24.70
CA TYR A 118 15.20 8.43 25.16
C TYR A 118 14.63 9.77 25.60
N ASP A 119 14.96 10.20 26.83
CA ASP A 119 14.57 11.51 27.38
C ASP A 119 13.06 11.79 27.25
N GLY A 120 12.24 10.81 27.64
CA GLY A 120 10.78 10.88 27.56
C GLY A 120 10.18 10.73 26.15
N LEU A 121 11.00 10.63 25.10
CA LEU A 121 10.54 10.43 23.73
C LEU A 121 10.44 8.95 23.37
N ASN A 122 9.40 8.58 22.62
CA ASN A 122 9.23 7.29 21.98
C ASN A 122 9.38 7.45 20.46
N ILE A 123 10.44 6.89 19.89
CA ILE A 123 10.75 6.98 18.46
C ILE A 123 10.60 5.59 17.84
N LEU A 124 9.81 5.48 16.78
CA LEU A 124 9.60 4.24 16.05
C LEU A 124 10.21 4.35 14.65
N THR A 125 11.16 3.49 14.32
CA THR A 125 11.80 3.46 12.99
C THR A 125 11.02 2.54 12.04
N ASP A 126 10.91 2.92 10.76
CA ASP A 126 10.33 2.11 9.66
C ASP A 126 9.25 1.09 10.08
N PRO A 127 8.08 1.54 10.60
CA PRO A 127 7.13 0.66 11.27
C PRO A 127 6.55 -0.40 10.33
N HIS A 128 6.88 -1.67 10.56
CA HIS A 128 6.36 -2.80 9.77
C HIS A 128 5.80 -3.93 10.67
N PHE A 129 4.51 -3.84 10.97
CA PHE A 129 3.79 -4.80 11.83
C PHE A 129 2.97 -5.82 11.05
N THR A 130 2.82 -5.63 9.74
CA THR A 130 2.02 -6.53 8.89
C THR A 130 2.70 -7.88 8.67
N GLU A 131 1.91 -8.87 8.28
CA GLU A 131 2.41 -10.23 8.02
C GLU A 131 3.28 -10.32 6.75
N ARG A 132 3.10 -9.40 5.80
CA ARG A 132 3.78 -9.40 4.50
C ARG A 132 4.28 -8.02 4.12
N ALA A 133 5.50 -7.92 3.63
CA ALA A 133 6.01 -6.71 3.00
C ALA A 133 5.53 -6.64 1.53
N SER A 134 4.25 -6.32 1.37
CA SER A 134 3.57 -6.29 0.07
C SER A 134 2.33 -5.38 0.12
N PRO A 135 1.97 -4.71 -0.98
CA PRO A 135 0.70 -4.00 -1.09
C PRO A 135 -0.51 -4.97 -1.16
N PHE A 136 -0.28 -6.25 -1.42
CA PHE A 136 -1.32 -7.27 -1.52
C PHE A 136 -1.27 -8.24 -0.35
N ARG A 137 -2.44 -8.68 0.12
CA ARG A 137 -2.56 -9.58 1.28
C ARG A 137 -2.07 -11.01 1.02
N PHE A 138 -2.12 -11.47 -0.23
CA PHE A 138 -1.90 -12.89 -0.59
C PHE A 138 -0.54 -13.17 -1.25
N ILE A 139 0.11 -12.16 -1.83
CA ILE A 139 1.38 -12.30 -2.54
C ILE A 139 2.46 -11.42 -1.92
N GLY A 140 3.72 -11.87 -1.98
CA GLY A 140 4.89 -11.15 -1.49
C GLY A 140 5.54 -11.82 -0.28
N PRO A 141 6.72 -11.32 0.14
CA PRO A 141 7.49 -11.91 1.23
C PRO A 141 6.72 -11.85 2.55
N ARG A 142 6.55 -13.02 3.18
CA ARG A 142 6.00 -13.18 4.52
C ARG A 142 7.12 -13.04 5.54
N ARG A 143 6.84 -12.40 6.68
CA ARG A 143 7.77 -12.41 7.82
C ARG A 143 7.98 -13.83 8.33
N PHE A 144 9.19 -14.14 8.82
CA PHE A 144 9.51 -15.45 9.40
C PHE A 144 9.24 -15.50 10.91
N THR A 145 9.37 -14.38 11.59
CA THR A 145 9.14 -14.23 13.04
C THR A 145 8.06 -13.19 13.27
N PRO A 146 7.18 -13.35 14.28
CA PRO A 146 6.20 -12.32 14.64
C PRO A 146 6.90 -11.01 15.10
N PRO A 147 6.19 -9.88 15.21
CA PRO A 147 6.73 -8.69 15.86
C PRO A 147 7.16 -9.03 17.30
N GLY A 148 8.31 -8.50 17.74
CA GLY A 148 8.76 -8.63 19.12
C GLY A 148 7.86 -7.89 20.13
N LEU A 149 7.03 -6.96 19.65
CA LEU A 149 6.03 -6.24 20.42
C LEU A 149 4.79 -6.03 19.55
N ALA A 150 3.59 -6.24 20.08
CA ALA A 150 2.37 -5.99 19.34
C ALA A 150 2.16 -4.49 19.12
N LEU A 151 1.47 -4.12 18.04
CA LEU A 151 1.18 -2.71 17.75
C LEU A 151 0.36 -2.05 18.88
N THR A 152 -0.56 -2.81 19.49
CA THR A 152 -1.40 -2.37 20.61
C THR A 152 -0.63 -2.22 21.92
N ASP A 153 0.58 -2.77 21.99
CA ASP A 153 1.42 -2.73 23.17
C ASP A 153 2.47 -1.61 23.13
N LEU A 154 2.49 -0.81 22.05
CA LEU A 154 3.36 0.36 21.94
C LEU A 154 3.00 1.45 22.98
N PRO A 155 4.01 2.21 23.44
CA PRO A 155 3.84 3.30 24.40
C PRO A 155 3.38 4.63 23.80
#